data_AF-A0A7U9QVD4-F1
#
_entry.id   AF-A0A7U9QVD4-F1
#
_cell.length_a   1.000
_cell.length_b   1.000
_cell.length_c   1.000
_cell.angle_alpha   90.00
_cell.angle_beta   90.00
_cell.angle_gamma   90.00
#
_symmetry.space_group_name_H-M   'P 1'
#
loop_
_entity.id
_entity.type
_entity.pdbx_description
1 polymer ?
#
loop_
_entity_poly.entity_id
_entity_poly.type
_entity_poly.pdbx_seq_one_letter_code
_entity_poly.pdbx_strand_id
1 'polypeptide(L)'
;MKAKARMKFLVLALVSGCVLSGCAWGGAEEKQDEREQDIEESSGEGQALGKEDVSGEGQTEGEGQDTELSGRASGSNGWPENMIEEQSFEVELDGWGRAMFVSASPENGTGEPSFFLLKGGEKVYTFPEKAAQKSDEFVEVSAVSFTDYNGDGKKDVIVLASYQNGGDTWNEAEIFLQENPDNMFYMDYPDMESYRLEEKSESGPSFYRDQFLEEYLSAQRYTDKISDITGTWVTYMDYVNSLNGFWDTEQQLALLAACRDKWMEDVDYADDRYCFTIRDLDYDGQLVVIVANQGGTGNYTYSRFYELDRDGNLNELETSFTEGDSQPDIIEDEMTVYQIFSAGGMRDYYIVYDDIKLAPDTYMRRVSSLCMQNDFILETPLASQTTVYEENGSVIQVVSEDCNGNMLTEEEFENFPETYYGNMGCSKRVEAFCWMDVNSLAGKSDEEAVEVLREAY
;
A
#
# COMPACT_ATOMS: atom_id res chain seq x y z
N MET A 1 -18.51 -8.40 39.22
CA MET A 1 -19.74 -7.74 38.69
C MET A 1 -19.49 -6.25 38.53
N LYS A 2 -19.08 -5.81 37.34
CA LYS A 2 -19.24 -4.44 36.86
C LYS A 2 -19.47 -4.55 35.36
N ALA A 3 -20.64 -4.10 34.93
CA ALA A 3 -21.10 -4.16 33.54
C ALA A 3 -20.34 -3.12 32.71
N LYS A 4 -19.78 -3.55 31.57
CA LYS A 4 -19.26 -2.65 30.53
C LYS A 4 -20.45 -2.20 29.69
N ALA A 5 -20.69 -0.89 29.64
CA ALA A 5 -21.69 -0.27 28.79
C ALA A 5 -21.26 -0.41 27.32
N ARG A 6 -22.12 -0.99 26.49
CA ARG A 6 -21.97 -0.97 25.03
C ARG A 6 -22.38 0.40 24.51
N MET A 7 -21.42 1.16 24.00
CA MET A 7 -21.66 2.38 23.22
C MET A 7 -22.25 1.95 21.88
N LYS A 8 -23.53 2.27 21.62
CA LYS A 8 -24.14 2.07 20.30
C LYS A 8 -23.76 3.27 19.44
N PHE A 9 -22.92 3.06 18.43
CA PHE A 9 -22.77 4.04 17.36
C PHE A 9 -24.01 3.96 16.47
N LEU A 10 -24.67 5.12 16.32
CA LEU A 10 -25.79 5.33 15.42
C LEU A 10 -25.18 5.67 14.05
N VAL A 11 -25.19 4.71 13.11
CA VAL A 11 -24.82 4.97 11.71
C VAL A 11 -25.96 5.78 11.09
N LEU A 12 -25.69 7.05 10.80
CA LEU A 12 -26.59 7.92 10.06
C LEU A 12 -26.19 7.86 8.58
N ALA A 13 -26.87 7.03 7.80
CA ALA A 13 -26.74 7.01 6.35
C ALA A 13 -27.25 8.34 5.77
N LEU A 14 -26.33 9.20 5.36
CA LEU A 14 -26.63 10.40 4.57
C LEU A 14 -26.73 10.00 3.11
N VAL A 15 -27.94 9.66 2.67
CA VAL A 15 -28.28 9.58 1.24
C VAL A 15 -28.29 11.00 0.69
N SER A 16 -27.19 11.42 0.07
CA SER A 16 -27.14 12.65 -0.71
C SER A 16 -27.67 12.38 -2.12
N GLY A 17 -28.98 12.56 -2.30
CA GLY A 17 -29.60 12.58 -3.62
C GLY A 17 -29.21 13.84 -4.38
N CYS A 18 -28.25 13.72 -5.29
CA CYS A 18 -27.98 14.75 -6.29
C CYS A 18 -28.99 14.59 -7.44
N VAL A 19 -30.12 15.27 -7.31
CA VAL A 19 -30.99 15.59 -8.45
C VAL A 19 -30.28 16.67 -9.27
N LEU A 20 -29.73 16.32 -10.43
CA LEU A 20 -29.33 17.30 -11.44
C LEU A 20 -30.25 17.20 -12.65
N SER A 21 -31.29 18.03 -12.58
CA SER A 21 -32.10 18.45 -13.72
C SER A 21 -31.21 19.15 -14.76
N GLY A 22 -31.20 18.62 -15.97
CA GLY A 22 -30.60 19.28 -17.13
C GLY A 22 -31.35 20.54 -17.56
N CYS A 23 -30.59 21.49 -18.11
CA CYS A 23 -31.08 22.50 -19.04
C CYS A 23 -29.98 22.77 -20.08
N ALA A 24 -30.40 22.72 -21.34
CA ALA A 24 -29.60 22.86 -22.54
C ALA A 24 -29.09 24.29 -22.80
N TRP A 25 -28.01 24.35 -23.61
CA TRP A 25 -27.91 25.06 -24.91
C TRP A 25 -26.74 26.06 -25.02
N GLY A 26 -25.95 25.90 -26.09
CA GLY A 26 -25.27 27.00 -26.77
C GLY A 26 -23.84 26.69 -27.18
N GLY A 27 -23.63 26.35 -28.44
CA GLY A 27 -22.34 25.91 -28.98
C GLY A 27 -21.35 27.02 -29.32
N ALA A 28 -20.17 26.59 -29.76
CA ALA A 28 -19.38 27.23 -30.81
C ALA A 28 -18.34 26.20 -31.31
N GLU A 29 -18.37 25.97 -32.63
CA GLU A 29 -17.38 25.21 -33.39
C GLU A 29 -15.98 25.82 -33.24
N GLU A 30 -14.95 24.98 -33.15
CA GLU A 30 -13.67 25.29 -33.80
C GLU A 30 -12.98 24.03 -34.31
N LYS A 31 -12.34 24.19 -35.47
CA LYS A 31 -12.07 23.17 -36.49
C LYS A 31 -10.87 22.28 -36.17
N GLN A 32 -11.02 21.00 -36.54
CA GLN A 32 -9.92 20.09 -36.87
C GLN A 32 -9.13 20.61 -38.08
N ASP A 33 -7.81 20.46 -38.03
CA ASP A 33 -6.99 20.26 -39.23
C ASP A 33 -5.96 19.16 -38.91
N GLU A 34 -6.27 17.96 -39.36
CA GLU A 34 -5.36 16.82 -39.41
C GLU A 34 -4.33 17.06 -40.53
N ARG A 35 -3.06 16.73 -40.26
CA ARG A 35 -2.13 16.35 -41.33
C ARG A 35 -1.15 15.30 -40.81
N GLU A 36 -1.42 14.07 -41.20
CA GLU A 36 -0.42 13.01 -41.36
C GLU A 36 0.60 13.45 -42.42
N GLN A 37 1.89 13.16 -42.21
CA GLN A 37 2.62 12.20 -43.04
C GLN A 37 4.09 12.03 -42.64
N ASP A 38 4.45 10.76 -42.60
CA ASP A 38 5.67 10.13 -43.12
C ASP A 38 6.95 10.04 -42.28
N ILE A 39 7.20 8.76 -41.97
CA ILE A 39 8.45 8.12 -41.56
C ILE A 39 9.40 8.09 -42.77
N GLU A 40 10.64 8.53 -42.56
CA GLU A 40 11.79 8.10 -43.37
C GLU A 40 12.89 7.56 -42.44
N GLU A 41 13.22 6.28 -42.63
CA GLU A 41 14.44 5.65 -42.14
C GLU A 41 15.66 6.24 -42.86
N SER A 42 16.74 6.49 -42.12
CA SER A 42 18.08 6.58 -42.69
C SER A 42 19.09 5.91 -41.79
N SER A 43 19.64 4.82 -42.34
CA SER A 43 20.80 4.06 -41.89
C SER A 43 22.09 4.89 -41.96
N GLY A 44 22.94 4.78 -40.94
CA GLY A 44 24.31 5.30 -40.97
C GLY A 44 25.22 4.61 -39.95
N GLU A 45 26.16 3.82 -40.45
CA GLU A 45 27.16 3.03 -39.73
C GLU A 45 28.11 3.86 -38.84
N GLY A 46 28.55 3.27 -37.73
CA GLY A 46 29.68 3.76 -36.92
C GLY A 46 30.30 2.63 -36.10
N GLN A 47 31.52 2.23 -36.47
CA GLN A 47 32.31 1.15 -35.88
C GLN A 47 32.89 1.48 -34.48
N ALA A 48 33.01 0.38 -33.72
CA ALA A 48 33.69 0.10 -32.45
C ALA A 48 34.96 0.90 -32.05
N LEU A 49 35.11 1.07 -30.72
CA LEU A 49 36.23 0.62 -29.85
C LEU A 49 35.97 1.17 -28.43
N GLY A 50 35.73 0.36 -27.41
CA GLY A 50 36.79 -0.22 -26.59
C GLY A 50 36.20 -0.88 -25.35
N LYS A 51 36.78 -2.02 -24.98
CA LYS A 51 36.49 -2.84 -23.79
C LYS A 51 36.85 -2.10 -22.51
N GLU A 52 36.13 -2.39 -21.42
CA GLU A 52 36.78 -2.72 -20.15
C GLU A 52 35.85 -3.56 -19.25
N ASP A 53 36.49 -4.54 -18.60
CA ASP A 53 35.94 -5.58 -17.74
C ASP A 53 35.82 -5.12 -16.28
N VAL A 54 34.77 -5.64 -15.61
CA VAL A 54 34.69 -6.23 -14.26
C VAL A 54 35.73 -5.86 -13.19
N SER A 55 35.24 -5.32 -12.07
CA SER A 55 35.53 -5.63 -10.63
C SER A 55 35.00 -4.43 -9.80
N GLY A 56 34.34 -4.53 -8.65
CA GLY A 56 34.57 -5.38 -7.47
C GLY A 56 35.12 -4.49 -6.35
N GLU A 57 34.32 -4.29 -5.28
CA GLU A 57 34.67 -3.69 -3.96
C GLU A 57 34.88 -2.15 -3.94
N GLY A 58 34.57 -1.41 -2.86
CA GLY A 58 34.33 -1.82 -1.49
C GLY A 58 33.87 -0.70 -0.55
N GLN A 59 33.73 -1.11 0.71
CA GLN A 59 33.49 -0.32 1.91
C GLN A 59 34.50 0.82 2.06
N THR A 60 34.03 1.99 2.50
CA THR A 60 34.90 3.04 3.04
C THR A 60 34.66 3.14 4.55
N GLU A 61 35.47 2.42 5.32
CA GLU A 61 35.90 2.90 6.63
C GLU A 61 36.77 4.13 6.38
N GLY A 62 36.37 5.29 6.92
CA GLY A 62 37.10 6.53 6.76
C GLY A 62 38.41 6.51 7.54
N GLU A 63 39.51 6.13 6.87
CA GLU A 63 40.85 6.53 7.29
C GLU A 63 41.01 8.04 7.08
N GLY A 64 41.40 8.74 8.15
CA GLY A 64 41.55 10.18 8.19
C GLY A 64 42.43 10.73 7.07
N GLN A 65 41.91 11.75 6.38
CA GLN A 65 42.74 12.72 5.69
C GLN A 65 42.81 13.98 6.55
N ASP A 66 43.95 14.13 7.22
CA ASP A 66 44.45 15.37 7.78
C ASP A 66 44.42 16.47 6.72
N THR A 67 43.31 17.20 6.67
CA THR A 67 43.27 18.54 6.09
C THR A 67 43.28 19.47 7.29
N GLU A 68 44.43 20.10 7.53
CA GLU A 68 44.67 21.02 8.64
C GLU A 68 43.50 22.00 8.85
N LEU A 69 42.66 21.72 9.85
CA LEU A 69 41.95 22.74 10.63
C LEU A 69 42.87 23.27 11.75
N SER A 70 44.15 23.49 11.42
CA SER A 70 45.09 24.19 12.29
C SER A 70 44.84 25.69 12.18
N GLY A 71 43.90 26.18 12.98
CA GLY A 71 43.86 27.57 13.38
C GLY A 71 42.49 28.21 13.34
N ARG A 72 41.65 27.96 14.36
CA ARG A 72 40.75 29.02 14.81
C ARG A 72 40.33 28.83 16.25
N ALA A 73 40.49 29.91 17.00
CA ALA A 73 40.16 29.99 18.41
C ALA A 73 38.66 29.76 18.64
N SER A 74 38.37 28.97 19.67
CA SER A 74 37.09 28.93 20.38
C SER A 74 36.52 30.34 20.53
N GLY A 75 35.28 30.53 20.07
CA GLY A 75 34.51 31.75 20.30
C GLY A 75 34.80 32.92 19.35
N SER A 76 34.43 32.81 18.06
CA SER A 76 33.87 33.90 17.24
C SER A 76 33.78 33.46 15.77
N ASN A 77 32.64 32.87 15.35
CA ASN A 77 32.25 32.72 13.93
C ASN A 77 30.90 31.96 13.77
N GLY A 78 29.83 32.30 14.49
CA GLY A 78 28.50 31.71 14.24
C GLY A 78 28.34 30.19 14.50
N TRP A 79 29.40 29.50 14.89
CA TRP A 79 29.39 28.09 15.28
C TRP A 79 29.05 27.94 16.77
N PRO A 80 28.27 26.92 17.16
CA PRO A 80 27.91 26.65 18.55
C PRO A 80 29.12 26.20 19.37
N GLU A 81 29.21 26.65 20.63
CA GLU A 81 30.33 26.31 21.53
C GLU A 81 30.33 24.83 21.96
N ASN A 82 29.18 24.17 21.95
CA ASN A 82 29.00 22.77 22.32
C ASN A 82 29.11 21.79 21.13
N MET A 83 29.55 22.27 19.96
CA MET A 83 29.71 21.46 18.75
C MET A 83 30.74 20.34 18.94
N ILE A 84 30.39 19.14 18.49
CA ILE A 84 31.28 17.98 18.41
C ILE A 84 31.91 18.01 17.02
N GLU A 85 33.07 18.65 16.89
CA GLU A 85 33.72 18.92 15.59
C GLU A 85 33.97 17.63 14.79
N GLU A 86 34.45 16.58 15.45
CA GLU A 86 34.74 15.27 14.85
C GLU A 86 33.50 14.56 14.27
N GLN A 87 32.29 14.96 14.69
CA GLN A 87 31.01 14.36 14.30
C GLN A 87 30.07 15.38 13.64
N SER A 88 30.66 16.41 13.01
CA SER A 88 29.95 17.42 12.24
C SER A 88 30.50 17.44 10.81
N PHE A 89 29.61 17.33 9.81
CA PHE A 89 30.01 17.01 8.44
C PHE A 89 29.31 17.90 7.41
N GLU A 90 30.06 18.32 6.40
CA GLU A 90 29.46 18.88 5.18
C GLU A 90 28.82 17.74 4.39
N VAL A 91 27.53 17.84 4.14
CA VAL A 91 26.72 16.79 3.51
C VAL A 91 25.80 17.38 2.46
N GLU A 92 25.49 16.59 1.43
CA GLU A 92 24.46 16.89 0.45
C GLU A 92 23.24 16.01 0.71
N LEU A 93 22.13 16.64 1.09
CA LEU A 93 20.85 16.02 1.43
C LEU A 93 19.77 16.45 0.44
N ASP A 94 18.81 15.58 0.14
CA ASP A 94 17.71 15.89 -0.77
C ASP A 94 16.87 17.07 -0.26
N GLY A 95 16.48 17.98 -1.17
CA GLY A 95 15.74 19.21 -0.85
C GLY A 95 16.52 20.27 -0.06
N TRP A 96 17.57 19.88 0.67
CA TRP A 96 18.49 20.80 1.34
C TRP A 96 19.72 21.13 0.48
N GLY A 97 20.12 20.28 -0.46
CA GLY A 97 21.41 20.41 -1.14
C GLY A 97 22.56 20.36 -0.13
N ARG A 98 23.62 21.11 -0.39
CA ARG A 98 24.78 21.19 0.49
C ARG A 98 24.49 21.96 1.78
N ALA A 99 24.71 21.33 2.92
CA ALA A 99 24.57 21.89 4.26
C ALA A 99 25.63 21.32 5.20
N MET A 100 25.83 21.96 6.34
CA MET A 100 26.61 21.38 7.43
C MET A 100 25.68 20.71 8.43
N PHE A 101 25.80 19.40 8.60
CA PHE A 101 25.21 18.67 9.71
C PHE A 101 26.06 18.87 10.96
N VAL A 102 25.45 19.30 12.06
CA VAL A 102 26.15 19.60 13.31
C VAL A 102 25.61 18.71 14.41
N SER A 103 26.53 17.99 15.06
CA SER A 103 26.28 17.30 16.34
C SER A 103 26.72 18.21 17.49
N ALA A 104 25.88 18.40 18.49
CA ALA A 104 26.21 19.28 19.62
C ALA A 104 25.89 18.60 20.96
N SER A 105 26.88 18.59 21.85
CA SER A 105 26.79 17.96 23.18
C SER A 105 25.80 18.69 24.10
N PRO A 106 25.17 17.98 25.06
CA PRO A 106 24.28 18.61 26.04
C PRO A 106 25.06 19.56 26.96
N GLU A 107 24.49 20.72 27.30
CA GLU A 107 25.17 21.79 28.04
C GLU A 107 25.76 21.35 29.40
N ASN A 108 25.10 20.40 30.08
CA ASN A 108 25.49 19.93 31.40
C ASN A 108 26.17 18.55 31.40
N GLY A 109 26.48 17.99 30.21
CA GLY A 109 27.04 16.64 30.07
C GLY A 109 26.05 15.50 30.39
N THR A 110 24.78 15.83 30.63
CA THR A 110 23.69 14.90 30.89
C THR A 110 22.55 15.16 29.93
N GLY A 111 21.93 14.10 29.43
CA GLY A 111 20.87 14.20 28.42
C GLY A 111 21.35 13.86 27.02
N GLU A 112 20.52 14.14 26.03
CA GLU A 112 20.77 13.76 24.63
C GLU A 112 21.59 14.84 23.90
N PRO A 113 22.44 14.46 22.94
CA PRO A 113 23.01 15.41 22.00
C PRO A 113 21.90 16.03 21.13
N SER A 114 22.18 17.22 20.60
CA SER A 114 21.28 17.94 19.69
C SER A 114 21.87 18.00 18.28
N PHE A 115 21.01 17.94 17.27
CA PHE A 115 21.43 17.92 15.87
C PHE A 115 20.71 18.98 15.05
N PHE A 116 21.43 19.65 14.14
CA PHE A 116 20.84 20.69 13.29
C PHE A 116 21.64 20.89 12.00
N LEU A 117 20.99 21.54 11.03
CA LEU A 117 21.63 21.94 9.78
C LEU A 117 22.00 23.42 9.81
N LEU A 118 23.23 23.73 9.40
CA LEU A 118 23.67 25.10 9.12
C LEU A 118 23.86 25.32 7.61
N LYS A 119 23.41 26.47 7.13
CA LYS A 119 23.72 26.99 5.79
C LYS A 119 24.23 28.42 5.90
N GLY A 120 25.41 28.69 5.33
CA GLY A 120 26.02 30.02 5.43
C GLY A 120 26.30 30.49 6.87
N GLY A 121 26.39 29.55 7.83
CA GLY A 121 26.55 29.84 9.25
C GLY A 121 25.24 30.12 10.01
N GLU A 122 24.08 30.03 9.36
CA GLU A 122 22.77 30.18 10.00
C GLU A 122 22.10 28.83 10.19
N LYS A 123 21.45 28.64 11.34
CA LYS A 123 20.67 27.43 11.63
C LYS A 123 19.38 27.46 10.82
N VAL A 124 19.22 26.50 9.93
CA VAL A 124 18.07 26.40 9.01
C VAL A 124 17.13 25.25 9.35
N TYR A 125 17.59 24.27 10.12
CA TYR A 125 16.78 23.14 10.54
C TYR A 125 17.28 22.58 11.87
N THR A 126 16.37 22.10 12.71
CA THR A 126 16.69 21.36 13.94
C THR A 126 16.02 20.00 13.82
N PHE A 127 16.78 18.94 14.08
CA PHE A 127 16.23 17.59 14.03
C PHE A 127 15.35 17.33 15.27
N PRO A 128 14.36 16.42 15.17
CA PRO A 128 13.46 16.12 16.29
C PRO A 128 14.20 15.58 17.52
N GLU A 129 13.85 16.09 18.70
CA GLU A 129 14.39 15.68 20.00
C GLU A 129 13.32 14.98 20.85
N LYS A 130 13.73 14.08 21.76
CA LYS A 130 12.79 13.47 22.71
C LYS A 130 12.37 14.49 23.77
N ALA A 131 11.07 14.50 24.10
CA ALA A 131 10.52 15.45 25.08
C ALA A 131 11.00 15.20 26.53
N ALA A 132 11.41 13.97 26.85
CA ALA A 132 11.86 13.61 28.19
C ALA A 132 13.38 13.75 28.30
N GLN A 133 13.86 14.61 29.21
CA GLN A 133 15.29 14.70 29.47
C GLN A 133 15.80 13.45 30.18
N LYS A 134 16.72 12.76 29.51
CA LYS A 134 17.47 11.63 30.04
C LYS A 134 18.42 12.08 31.15
N SER A 135 18.54 11.29 32.22
CA SER A 135 19.44 11.59 33.34
C SER A 135 20.82 10.94 33.22
N ASP A 136 21.04 10.15 32.17
CA ASP A 136 22.30 9.45 31.93
C ASP A 136 23.39 10.43 31.48
N GLU A 137 24.64 10.09 31.79
CA GLU A 137 25.80 10.88 31.40
C GLU A 137 26.07 10.66 29.91
N PHE A 138 26.13 11.74 29.15
CA PHE A 138 26.51 11.71 27.75
C PHE A 138 28.03 11.57 27.65
N VAL A 139 28.49 10.59 26.87
CA VAL A 139 29.92 10.33 26.66
C VAL A 139 30.38 10.97 25.35
N GLU A 140 29.80 10.53 24.23
CA GLU A 140 30.17 11.01 22.90
C GLU A 140 29.09 10.68 21.86
N VAL A 141 29.19 11.31 20.69
CA VAL A 141 28.61 10.76 19.46
C VAL A 141 29.68 9.85 18.85
N SER A 142 29.44 8.54 18.81
CA SER A 142 30.44 7.57 18.37
C SER A 142 30.50 7.46 16.85
N ALA A 143 29.37 7.67 16.16
CA ALA A 143 29.32 7.65 14.70
C ALA A 143 28.12 8.43 14.15
N VAL A 144 28.28 8.98 12.94
CA VAL A 144 27.21 9.54 12.12
C VAL A 144 27.33 8.95 10.71
N SER A 145 26.21 8.59 10.10
CA SER A 145 26.13 8.10 8.72
C SER A 145 24.98 8.76 7.97
N PHE A 146 25.16 8.92 6.66
CA PHE A 146 24.18 9.50 5.75
C PHE A 146 23.90 8.51 4.63
N THR A 147 22.75 7.85 4.67
CA THR A 147 22.41 6.77 3.74
C THR A 147 20.91 6.69 3.55
N ASP A 148 20.47 6.17 2.41
CA ASP A 148 19.06 5.84 2.20
C ASP A 148 18.78 4.54 2.96
N TYR A 149 18.29 4.69 4.19
CA TYR A 149 18.17 3.58 5.13
C TYR A 149 16.86 2.81 4.92
N ASN A 150 15.78 3.52 4.60
CA ASN A 150 14.46 2.93 4.34
C ASN A 150 14.23 2.56 2.86
N GLY A 151 15.13 2.93 1.95
CA GLY A 151 15.07 2.60 0.52
C GLY A 151 14.11 3.49 -0.27
N ASP A 152 13.71 4.65 0.25
CA ASP A 152 12.76 5.55 -0.40
C ASP A 152 13.40 6.54 -1.38
N GLY A 153 14.71 6.43 -1.60
CA GLY A 153 15.48 7.28 -2.51
C GLY A 153 15.90 8.62 -1.89
N LYS A 154 15.69 8.83 -0.59
CA LYS A 154 16.17 9.99 0.16
C LYS A 154 17.22 9.57 1.18
N LYS A 155 18.16 10.48 1.48
CA LYS A 155 19.18 10.20 2.49
C LYS A 155 18.64 10.47 3.88
N ASP A 156 18.70 9.45 4.71
CA ASP A 156 18.47 9.50 6.14
C ASP A 156 19.77 9.78 6.90
N VAL A 157 19.64 10.13 8.18
CA VAL A 157 20.79 10.29 9.09
C VAL A 157 20.71 9.26 10.20
N ILE A 158 21.78 8.49 10.38
CA ILE A 158 21.92 7.52 11.46
C ILE A 158 23.00 8.04 12.40
N VAL A 159 22.66 8.19 13.68
CA VAL A 159 23.61 8.57 14.72
C VAL A 159 23.70 7.49 15.78
N LEU A 160 24.92 7.22 16.25
CA LEU A 160 25.16 6.44 17.47
C LEU A 160 25.67 7.38 18.56
N ALA A 161 24.92 7.48 19.67
CA ALA A 161 25.30 8.24 20.84
C ALA A 161 25.62 7.28 22.00
N SER A 162 26.73 7.53 22.69
CA SER A 162 27.19 6.71 23.80
C SER A 162 26.86 7.37 25.13
N TYR A 163 26.36 6.56 26.06
CA TYR A 163 25.93 6.98 27.39
C TYR A 163 26.58 6.13 28.46
N GLN A 164 26.70 6.70 29.66
CA GLN A 164 27.22 6.00 30.82
C GLN A 164 26.32 6.22 32.05
N ASN A 165 26.10 5.15 32.81
CA ASN A 165 25.45 5.21 34.12
C ASN A 165 25.91 4.03 34.98
N GLY A 166 26.24 4.29 36.25
CA GLY A 166 26.55 3.24 37.23
C GLY A 166 27.80 2.38 36.92
N GLY A 167 28.62 2.78 35.94
CA GLY A 167 29.78 2.02 35.46
C GLY A 167 29.53 1.20 34.19
N ASP A 168 28.30 1.17 33.70
CA ASP A 168 27.95 0.58 32.41
C ASP A 168 27.96 1.66 31.32
N THR A 169 28.44 1.29 30.13
CA THR A 169 28.45 2.14 28.93
C THR A 169 27.73 1.42 27.81
N TRP A 170 26.86 2.12 27.09
CA TRP A 170 26.12 1.56 25.97
C TRP A 170 25.88 2.63 24.90
N ASN A 171 25.56 2.18 23.69
CA ASN A 171 25.20 3.04 22.58
C ASN A 171 23.69 2.97 22.32
N GLU A 172 23.11 4.10 21.96
CA GLU A 172 21.76 4.21 21.42
C GLU A 172 21.82 4.79 20.01
N ALA A 173 20.93 4.31 19.15
CA ALA A 173 20.78 4.81 17.81
C ALA A 173 19.72 5.91 17.77
N GLU A 174 20.00 6.99 17.05
CA GLU A 174 19.03 8.03 16.69
C GLU A 174 18.92 8.03 15.16
N ILE A 175 17.75 7.63 14.66
CA ILE A 175 17.50 7.47 13.22
C ILE A 175 16.58 8.59 12.76
N PHE A 176 17.11 9.47 11.93
CA PHE A 176 16.38 10.58 11.33
C PHE A 176 16.03 10.23 9.89
N LEU A 177 14.78 9.81 9.70
CA LEU A 177 14.23 9.48 8.39
C LEU A 177 13.80 10.75 7.68
N GLN A 178 14.23 10.94 6.45
CA GLN A 178 13.82 12.08 5.65
C GLN A 178 12.38 11.89 5.17
N GLU A 179 11.55 12.92 5.30
CA GLU A 179 10.15 12.81 4.87
C GLU A 179 10.05 12.72 3.34
N ASN A 180 9.46 11.61 2.87
CA ASN A 180 9.12 11.38 1.49
C ASN A 180 7.59 11.24 1.35
N PRO A 181 6.89 12.13 0.63
CA PRO A 181 5.43 12.05 0.43
C PRO A 181 4.95 10.76 -0.23
N ASP A 182 5.81 10.07 -0.96
CA ASP A 182 5.49 8.81 -1.62
C ASP A 182 5.69 7.59 -0.68
N ASN A 183 6.33 7.79 0.48
CA ASN A 183 6.57 6.75 1.47
C ASN A 183 5.51 6.84 2.59
N MET A 184 4.66 5.81 2.67
CA MET A 184 3.38 5.86 3.39
C MET A 184 3.38 5.03 4.68
N PHE A 185 4.54 4.74 5.29
CA PHE A 185 4.66 3.87 6.48
C PHE A 185 3.57 4.09 7.55
N TYR A 186 3.30 5.33 7.96
CA TYR A 186 2.29 5.60 9.00
C TYR A 186 0.82 5.56 8.51
N MET A 187 0.59 5.48 7.20
CA MET A 187 -0.75 5.19 6.66
C MET A 187 -1.04 3.69 6.71
N ASP A 188 -0.01 2.87 6.48
CA ASP A 188 -0.10 1.40 6.61
C ASP A 188 -0.15 0.99 8.10
N TYR A 189 0.53 1.74 8.97
CA TYR A 189 0.60 1.50 10.41
C TYR A 189 0.12 2.72 11.24
N PRO A 190 -1.19 3.09 11.18
CA PRO A 190 -1.70 4.26 11.89
C PRO A 190 -1.57 4.12 13.42
N ASP A 191 -1.62 2.90 13.94
CA ASP A 191 -1.38 2.62 15.37
C ASP A 191 0.05 2.97 15.81
N MET A 192 1.01 3.05 14.87
CA MET A 192 2.40 3.42 15.12
C MET A 192 2.66 4.92 15.06
N GLU A 193 1.69 5.75 14.62
CA GLU A 193 1.87 7.22 14.51
C GLU A 193 2.29 7.85 15.85
N SER A 194 1.91 7.24 16.97
CA SER A 194 2.30 7.70 18.31
C SER A 194 3.80 7.61 18.62
N TYR A 195 4.58 6.81 17.87
CA TYR A 195 6.04 6.71 18.01
C TYR A 195 6.79 7.70 17.13
N ARG A 196 6.09 8.39 16.21
CA ARG A 196 6.68 9.39 15.33
C ARG A 196 6.99 10.67 16.12
N LEU A 197 8.25 11.07 16.10
CA LEU A 197 8.67 12.42 16.50
C LEU A 197 9.03 13.23 15.28
N GLU A 198 8.44 14.40 15.12
CA GLU A 198 8.78 15.31 14.02
C GLU A 198 8.93 16.74 14.49
N GLU A 199 9.81 17.46 13.80
CA GLU A 199 9.99 18.91 13.88
C GLU A 199 9.86 19.46 12.46
N LYS A 200 8.80 20.22 12.21
CA LYS A 200 8.48 20.70 10.87
C LYS A 200 9.43 21.82 10.47
N SER A 201 9.97 21.70 9.26
CA SER A 201 10.75 22.77 8.65
C SER A 201 9.86 23.80 7.95
N GLU A 202 10.24 25.08 8.01
CA GLU A 202 9.60 26.14 7.22
C GLU A 202 10.18 26.25 5.80
N SER A 203 11.37 25.67 5.54
CA SER A 203 12.19 26.02 4.37
C SER A 203 12.73 24.84 3.56
N GLY A 204 12.50 23.61 4.00
CA GLY A 204 12.97 22.38 3.34
C GLY A 204 12.18 21.16 3.81
N PRO A 205 12.50 19.96 3.30
CA PRO A 205 11.88 18.73 3.78
C PRO A 205 12.22 18.48 5.25
N SER A 206 11.25 17.99 6.02
CA SER A 206 11.43 17.64 7.43
C SER A 206 12.09 16.27 7.56
N PHE A 207 12.61 16.01 8.74
CA PHE A 207 13.00 14.68 9.21
C PHE A 207 12.08 14.28 10.36
N TYR A 208 11.86 12.99 10.50
CA TYR A 208 11.16 12.42 11.65
C TYR A 208 12.01 11.29 12.25
N ARG A 209 11.74 10.97 13.51
CA ARG A 209 12.27 9.78 14.18
C ARG A 209 11.14 8.82 14.43
N ASP A 210 11.42 7.55 14.27
CA ASP A 210 10.55 6.46 14.74
C ASP A 210 11.15 5.90 16.03
N GLN A 211 10.53 6.21 17.17
CA GLN A 211 11.01 5.72 18.46
C GLN A 211 10.91 4.20 18.58
N PHE A 212 9.95 3.57 17.90
CA PHE A 212 9.77 2.13 17.95
C PHE A 212 10.90 1.41 17.21
N LEU A 213 11.35 1.97 16.08
CA LEU A 213 12.56 1.53 15.39
C LEU A 213 13.80 1.62 16.30
N GLU A 214 13.99 2.74 17.00
CA GLU A 214 15.14 2.91 17.90
C GLU A 214 15.12 1.87 19.04
N GLU A 215 13.94 1.63 19.63
CA GLU A 215 13.75 0.58 20.64
C GLU A 215 14.04 -0.82 20.08
N TYR A 216 13.60 -1.12 18.86
CA TYR A 216 13.91 -2.36 18.16
C TYR A 216 15.42 -2.56 17.98
N LEU A 217 16.13 -1.54 17.49
CA LEU A 217 17.59 -1.60 17.29
C LEU A 217 18.33 -1.84 18.61
N SER A 218 17.93 -1.16 19.69
CA SER A 218 18.50 -1.38 21.02
C SER A 218 18.21 -2.77 21.57
N ALA A 219 16.97 -3.26 21.42
CA ALA A 219 16.58 -4.59 21.89
C ALA A 219 17.32 -5.72 21.17
N GLN A 220 17.54 -5.57 19.85
CA GLN A 220 18.29 -6.52 19.02
C GLN A 220 19.82 -6.37 19.14
N ARG A 221 20.30 -5.34 19.84
CA ARG A 221 21.73 -5.03 20.03
C ARG A 221 22.45 -4.69 18.73
N TYR A 222 21.78 -3.95 17.84
CA TYR A 222 22.39 -3.44 16.60
C TYR A 222 23.10 -2.09 16.79
N THR A 223 23.21 -1.58 18.02
CA THR A 223 23.71 -0.21 18.29
C THR A 223 25.23 -0.12 18.50
N ASP A 224 25.97 -1.23 18.35
CA ASP A 224 27.43 -1.21 18.53
C ASP A 224 28.14 -0.47 17.39
N LYS A 225 27.69 -0.65 16.13
CA LYS A 225 28.26 -0.02 14.93
C LYS A 225 27.20 0.28 13.87
N ILE A 226 27.47 1.28 13.02
CA ILE A 226 26.60 1.63 11.87
C ILE A 226 26.36 0.44 10.93
N SER A 227 27.36 -0.43 10.74
CA SER A 227 27.22 -1.63 9.90
C SER A 227 26.19 -2.62 10.42
N ASP A 228 25.93 -2.62 11.73
CA ASP A 228 24.97 -3.53 12.36
C ASP A 228 23.52 -3.00 12.21
N ILE A 229 23.37 -1.69 12.02
CA ILE A 229 22.10 -1.03 11.69
C ILE A 229 21.80 -1.12 10.20
N THR A 230 22.82 -0.99 9.35
CA THR A 230 22.64 -0.89 7.89
C THR A 230 21.91 -2.13 7.35
N GLY A 231 20.79 -1.93 6.66
CA GLY A 231 19.97 -3.01 6.08
C GLY A 231 18.96 -3.64 7.05
N THR A 232 18.89 -3.20 8.30
CA THR A 232 17.91 -3.72 9.27
C THR A 232 16.48 -3.24 9.02
N TRP A 233 16.27 -2.24 8.15
CA TRP A 233 14.93 -1.76 7.77
C TRP A 233 13.99 -2.90 7.35
N VAL A 234 14.45 -3.84 6.53
CA VAL A 234 13.64 -5.01 6.12
C VAL A 234 13.21 -5.85 7.32
N THR A 235 14.15 -6.16 8.22
CA THR A 235 13.84 -6.95 9.43
C THR A 235 12.98 -6.19 10.44
N TYR A 236 13.11 -4.85 10.49
CA TYR A 236 12.26 -3.99 11.28
C TYR A 236 10.83 -4.01 10.72
N MET A 237 10.68 -3.91 9.40
CA MET A 237 9.38 -4.05 8.74
C MET A 237 8.78 -5.42 9.01
N ASP A 238 9.53 -6.52 8.87
CA ASP A 238 9.04 -7.86 9.21
C ASP A 238 8.55 -7.94 10.67
N TYR A 239 9.28 -7.31 11.59
CA TYR A 239 8.90 -7.24 13.00
C TYR A 239 7.62 -6.41 13.22
N VAL A 240 7.54 -5.21 12.63
CA VAL A 240 6.35 -4.35 12.67
C VAL A 240 5.14 -5.07 12.07
N ASN A 241 5.30 -5.71 10.92
CA ASN A 241 4.25 -6.48 10.26
C ASN A 241 3.76 -7.61 11.17
N SER A 242 4.68 -8.37 11.77
CA SER A 242 4.35 -9.46 12.71
C SER A 242 3.59 -8.99 13.95
N LEU A 243 3.88 -7.77 14.45
CA LEU A 243 3.18 -7.21 15.60
C LEU A 243 1.80 -6.66 15.26
N ASN A 244 1.62 -6.21 14.02
CA ASN A 244 0.36 -5.67 13.52
C ASN A 244 -0.55 -6.73 12.90
N GLY A 245 -0.11 -7.99 12.85
CA GLY A 245 -0.89 -9.10 12.29
C GLY A 245 -0.87 -9.14 10.77
N PHE A 246 0.01 -8.37 10.12
CA PHE A 246 0.29 -8.50 8.69
C PHE A 246 1.25 -9.67 8.49
N TRP A 247 0.68 -10.80 8.13
CA TRP A 247 1.41 -11.97 7.70
C TRP A 247 1.97 -11.69 6.31
N ASP A 248 3.22 -12.08 6.04
CA ASP A 248 3.69 -12.06 4.65
C ASP A 248 2.83 -12.98 3.77
N THR A 249 2.86 -12.80 2.45
CA THR A 249 2.03 -13.58 1.52
C THR A 249 2.15 -15.09 1.74
N GLU A 250 3.36 -15.61 1.96
CA GLU A 250 3.56 -17.06 2.14
C GLU A 250 2.98 -17.56 3.48
N GLN A 251 3.10 -16.77 4.54
CA GLN A 251 2.48 -17.06 5.83
C GLN A 251 0.96 -17.05 5.74
N GLN A 252 0.38 -16.10 5.01
CA GLN A 252 -1.07 -16.06 4.76
C GLN A 252 -1.52 -17.31 4.00
N LEU A 253 -0.84 -17.67 2.90
CA LEU A 253 -1.15 -18.87 2.14
C LEU A 253 -1.04 -20.14 3.01
N ALA A 254 -0.04 -20.23 3.89
CA ALA A 254 0.11 -21.33 4.84
C ALA A 254 -1.07 -21.42 5.84
N LEU A 255 -1.51 -20.28 6.39
CA LEU A 255 -2.66 -20.23 7.29
C LEU A 255 -3.97 -20.55 6.57
N LEU A 256 -4.18 -20.01 5.38
CA LEU A 256 -5.34 -20.28 4.52
C LEU A 256 -5.42 -21.77 4.15
N ALA A 257 -4.29 -22.38 3.79
CA ALA A 257 -4.19 -23.81 3.53
C ALA A 257 -4.53 -24.63 4.78
N ALA A 258 -3.96 -24.29 5.95
CA ALA A 258 -4.21 -24.99 7.21
C ALA A 258 -5.67 -24.89 7.67
N CYS A 259 -6.39 -23.82 7.28
CA CYS A 259 -7.79 -23.63 7.62
C CYS A 259 -8.78 -23.93 6.48
N ARG A 260 -8.34 -24.61 5.41
CA ARG A 260 -9.16 -24.92 4.22
C ARG A 260 -10.49 -25.60 4.50
N ASP A 261 -10.55 -26.44 5.52
CA ASP A 261 -11.79 -27.11 5.95
C ASP A 261 -12.89 -26.12 6.39
N LYS A 262 -12.58 -24.83 6.60
CA LYS A 262 -13.55 -23.78 6.96
C LYS A 262 -14.19 -23.09 5.77
N TRP A 263 -13.50 -23.06 4.63
CA TRP A 263 -13.96 -22.33 3.44
C TRP A 263 -14.20 -23.24 2.23
N MET A 264 -13.71 -24.49 2.28
CA MET A 264 -14.12 -25.56 1.39
C MET A 264 -15.34 -26.27 1.99
N GLU A 265 -16.50 -26.15 1.33
CA GLU A 265 -17.67 -26.97 1.65
C GLU A 265 -17.69 -28.23 0.77
N ASP A 266 -18.54 -29.20 1.13
CA ASP A 266 -18.78 -30.37 0.28
C ASP A 266 -19.51 -29.94 -0.99
N VAL A 267 -19.02 -30.38 -2.16
CA VAL A 267 -19.65 -30.10 -3.46
C VAL A 267 -21.07 -30.69 -3.50
N ASP A 268 -22.08 -29.87 -3.76
CA ASP A 268 -23.46 -30.33 -3.98
C ASP A 268 -23.62 -30.82 -5.42
N TYR A 269 -24.55 -31.74 -5.67
CA TYR A 269 -24.91 -32.20 -7.01
C TYR A 269 -25.38 -31.05 -7.93
N ALA A 270 -25.84 -29.94 -7.34
CA ALA A 270 -26.26 -28.75 -8.08
C ALA A 270 -25.10 -27.85 -8.55
N ASP A 271 -23.88 -28.10 -8.08
CA ASP A 271 -22.70 -27.30 -8.43
C ASP A 271 -22.06 -27.82 -9.72
N ASP A 272 -22.31 -27.14 -10.83
CA ASP A 272 -21.68 -27.47 -12.12
C ASP A 272 -20.21 -27.01 -12.15
N ARG A 273 -19.92 -25.89 -11.49
CA ARG A 273 -18.56 -25.38 -11.21
C ARG A 273 -18.48 -25.01 -9.74
N TYR A 274 -17.42 -25.44 -9.07
CA TYR A 274 -17.09 -25.00 -7.71
C TYR A 274 -15.61 -24.66 -7.64
N CYS A 275 -15.32 -23.37 -7.58
CA CYS A 275 -13.98 -22.83 -7.77
C CYS A 275 -13.59 -21.88 -6.65
N PHE A 276 -12.29 -21.65 -6.51
CA PHE A 276 -11.73 -20.59 -5.68
C PHE A 276 -10.62 -19.84 -6.41
N THR A 277 -10.35 -18.62 -5.96
CA THR A 277 -9.20 -17.80 -6.34
C THR A 277 -8.78 -16.95 -5.13
N ILE A 278 -7.58 -16.36 -5.16
CA ILE A 278 -7.04 -15.57 -4.06
C ILE A 278 -6.61 -14.21 -4.56
N ARG A 279 -6.98 -13.15 -3.86
CA ARG A 279 -6.58 -11.79 -4.25
C ARG A 279 -6.54 -10.84 -3.06
N ASP A 280 -5.64 -9.88 -3.11
CA ASP A 280 -5.75 -8.64 -2.34
C ASP A 280 -6.71 -7.70 -3.09
N LEU A 281 -7.86 -7.39 -2.48
CA LEU A 281 -8.95 -6.65 -3.12
C LEU A 281 -8.97 -5.16 -2.80
N ASP A 282 -8.28 -4.70 -1.75
CA ASP A 282 -8.29 -3.29 -1.32
C ASP A 282 -6.91 -2.69 -1.01
N TYR A 283 -5.84 -3.41 -1.39
CA TYR A 283 -4.44 -2.99 -1.35
C TYR A 283 -3.88 -2.83 0.07
N ASP A 284 -4.43 -3.53 1.05
CA ASP A 284 -3.91 -3.56 2.41
C ASP A 284 -2.88 -4.69 2.63
N GLY A 285 -2.65 -5.53 1.61
CA GLY A 285 -1.74 -6.67 1.67
C GLY A 285 -2.35 -7.94 2.30
N GLN A 286 -3.61 -7.90 2.70
CA GLN A 286 -4.34 -9.03 3.26
C GLN A 286 -5.05 -9.79 2.12
N LEU A 287 -4.83 -11.10 2.06
CA LEU A 287 -5.38 -11.96 1.02
C LEU A 287 -6.82 -12.35 1.36
N VAL A 288 -7.69 -12.19 0.36
CA VAL A 288 -9.06 -12.68 0.37
C VAL A 288 -9.15 -13.97 -0.45
N VAL A 289 -9.63 -15.04 0.17
CA VAL A 289 -10.04 -16.25 -0.54
C VAL A 289 -11.47 -16.06 -1.04
N ILE A 290 -11.64 -16.07 -2.35
CA ILE A 290 -12.93 -15.97 -3.01
C ILE A 290 -13.33 -17.38 -3.44
N VAL A 291 -14.46 -17.86 -2.93
CA VAL A 291 -15.00 -19.19 -3.25
C VAL A 291 -16.35 -19.00 -3.92
N ALA A 292 -16.54 -19.60 -5.08
CA ALA A 292 -17.79 -19.48 -5.84
C ALA A 292 -18.24 -20.81 -6.42
N ASN A 293 -19.55 -21.08 -6.32
CA ASN A 293 -20.22 -22.17 -7.00
C ASN A 293 -21.27 -21.64 -7.97
N GLN A 294 -21.33 -22.25 -9.15
CA GLN A 294 -22.28 -21.93 -10.21
C GLN A 294 -22.96 -23.21 -10.69
N GLY A 295 -24.27 -23.20 -10.82
CA GLY A 295 -25.00 -24.33 -11.40
C GLY A 295 -26.52 -24.30 -11.27
N GLY A 296 -27.13 -25.47 -11.49
CA GLY A 296 -28.57 -25.66 -11.46
C GLY A 296 -29.30 -25.16 -12.71
N THR A 297 -30.59 -25.47 -12.83
CA THR A 297 -31.37 -25.19 -14.05
C THR A 297 -31.62 -23.71 -14.35
N GLY A 298 -31.32 -22.84 -13.38
CA GLY A 298 -31.50 -21.40 -13.47
C GLY A 298 -30.20 -20.61 -13.67
N ASN A 299 -29.05 -21.30 -13.75
CA ASN A 299 -27.70 -20.71 -13.77
C ASN A 299 -27.46 -19.78 -12.57
N TYR A 300 -27.60 -20.30 -11.36
CA TYR A 300 -27.39 -19.50 -10.15
C TYR A 300 -25.92 -19.55 -9.74
N THR A 301 -25.37 -18.39 -9.39
CA THR A 301 -24.05 -18.28 -8.76
C THR A 301 -24.19 -17.87 -7.30
N TYR A 302 -23.38 -18.48 -6.44
CA TYR A 302 -23.19 -18.11 -5.04
C TYR A 302 -21.70 -18.01 -4.74
N SER A 303 -21.33 -16.98 -3.98
CA SER A 303 -19.96 -16.61 -3.69
C SER A 303 -19.80 -16.27 -2.21
N ARG A 304 -18.63 -16.62 -1.67
CA ARG A 304 -18.21 -16.30 -0.30
C ARG A 304 -16.79 -15.79 -0.32
N PHE A 305 -16.49 -14.91 0.62
CA PHE A 305 -15.22 -14.20 0.70
C PHE A 305 -14.68 -14.39 2.10
N TYR A 306 -13.42 -14.78 2.22
CA TYR A 306 -12.81 -15.08 3.50
C TYR A 306 -11.47 -14.38 3.64
N GLU A 307 -11.21 -13.88 4.85
CA GLU A 307 -10.00 -13.15 5.18
C GLU A 307 -9.49 -13.55 6.55
N LEU A 308 -8.17 -13.49 6.77
CA LEU A 308 -7.57 -13.71 8.07
C LEU A 308 -7.62 -12.42 8.89
N ASP A 309 -8.09 -12.50 10.13
CA ASP A 309 -7.86 -11.41 11.08
C ASP A 309 -6.41 -11.40 11.60
N ARG A 310 -6.10 -10.34 12.35
CA ARG A 310 -4.78 -10.12 12.98
C ARG A 310 -4.33 -11.25 13.92
N ASP A 311 -5.26 -12.05 14.44
CA ASP A 311 -4.97 -13.20 15.31
C ASP A 311 -4.77 -14.50 14.49
N GLY A 312 -4.86 -14.43 13.16
CA GLY A 312 -4.76 -15.56 12.23
C GLY A 312 -6.05 -16.40 12.16
N ASN A 313 -7.19 -15.88 12.60
CA ASN A 313 -8.46 -16.56 12.43
C ASN A 313 -9.11 -16.16 11.11
N LEU A 314 -9.57 -17.17 10.37
CA LEU A 314 -10.36 -16.94 9.17
C LEU A 314 -11.78 -16.46 9.52
N ASN A 315 -12.18 -15.34 8.93
CA ASN A 315 -13.50 -14.76 9.01
C ASN A 315 -14.14 -14.70 7.62
N GLU A 316 -15.44 -14.93 7.54
CA GLU A 316 -16.22 -14.70 6.33
C GLU A 316 -16.64 -13.22 6.27
N LEU A 317 -16.38 -12.56 5.15
CA LEU A 317 -16.71 -11.16 4.93
C LEU A 317 -18.21 -10.99 4.71
N GLU A 318 -18.76 -9.87 5.21
CA GLU A 318 -20.14 -9.52 4.92
C GLU A 318 -20.27 -9.01 3.47
N THR A 319 -21.44 -9.23 2.87
CA THR A 319 -21.72 -8.79 1.49
C THR A 319 -23.04 -8.02 1.40
N SER A 320 -23.20 -7.22 0.35
CA SER A 320 -24.49 -6.61 0.03
C SER A 320 -25.46 -7.54 -0.70
N PHE A 321 -25.09 -8.80 -0.91
CA PHE A 321 -25.91 -9.75 -1.65
C PHE A 321 -27.21 -10.04 -0.91
N THR A 322 -28.29 -10.23 -1.66
CA THR A 322 -29.60 -10.56 -1.09
C THR A 322 -29.76 -12.08 -1.03
N GLU A 323 -30.05 -12.59 0.16
CA GLU A 323 -30.28 -14.03 0.36
C GLU A 323 -31.41 -14.54 -0.56
N GLY A 324 -31.12 -15.59 -1.31
CA GLY A 324 -32.07 -16.23 -2.22
C GLY A 324 -32.07 -15.71 -3.66
N ASP A 325 -31.39 -14.59 -3.94
CA ASP A 325 -31.17 -14.10 -5.30
C ASP A 325 -29.91 -14.73 -5.93
N SER A 326 -29.84 -14.73 -7.27
CA SER A 326 -28.59 -15.02 -7.98
C SER A 326 -27.58 -13.93 -7.67
N GLN A 327 -26.36 -14.34 -7.33
CA GLN A 327 -25.23 -13.43 -7.18
C GLN A 327 -24.48 -13.34 -8.52
N PRO A 328 -23.65 -12.30 -8.74
CA PRO A 328 -22.92 -12.16 -9.98
C PRO A 328 -22.10 -13.41 -10.36
N ASP A 329 -22.06 -13.71 -11.66
CA ASP A 329 -21.21 -14.75 -12.24
C ASP A 329 -19.75 -14.27 -12.21
N ILE A 330 -19.05 -14.60 -11.12
CA ILE A 330 -17.67 -14.12 -10.90
C ILE A 330 -16.59 -15.07 -11.40
N ILE A 331 -16.93 -16.30 -11.81
CA ILE A 331 -15.96 -17.31 -12.24
C ILE A 331 -15.52 -17.07 -13.69
N GLU A 332 -14.75 -16.00 -13.90
CA GLU A 332 -14.23 -15.49 -15.16
C GLU A 332 -12.70 -15.38 -15.12
N ASP A 333 -12.03 -15.72 -16.23
CA ASP A 333 -10.56 -15.70 -16.32
C ASP A 333 -9.99 -14.27 -16.34
N GLU A 334 -10.77 -13.30 -16.80
CA GLU A 334 -10.41 -11.89 -16.89
C GLU A 334 -11.58 -11.01 -16.50
N MET A 335 -11.31 -9.94 -15.75
CA MET A 335 -12.30 -8.92 -15.40
C MET A 335 -11.83 -7.54 -15.82
N THR A 336 -12.78 -6.72 -16.29
CA THR A 336 -12.54 -5.29 -16.45
C THR A 336 -12.59 -4.64 -15.07
N VAL A 337 -11.55 -3.86 -14.76
CA VAL A 337 -11.42 -3.16 -13.47
C VAL A 337 -11.30 -1.67 -13.73
N TYR A 338 -12.10 -0.89 -13.00
CA TYR A 338 -11.95 0.55 -12.93
C TYR A 338 -11.31 0.92 -11.60
N GLN A 339 -10.16 1.59 -11.64
CA GLN A 339 -9.41 1.98 -10.45
C GLN A 339 -9.51 3.49 -10.21
N ILE A 340 -9.60 3.89 -8.94
CA ILE A 340 -9.45 5.28 -8.50
C ILE A 340 -8.43 5.39 -7.36
N PHE A 341 -7.60 6.43 -7.40
CA PHE A 341 -6.70 6.79 -6.31
C PHE A 341 -7.27 7.98 -5.54
N SER A 342 -7.23 7.90 -4.21
CA SER A 342 -7.64 8.98 -3.33
C SER A 342 -6.73 9.07 -2.09
N ALA A 343 -6.93 10.11 -1.28
CA ALA A 343 -6.25 10.22 0.01
C ALA A 343 -6.59 9.08 1.00
N GLY A 344 -7.65 8.30 0.73
CA GLY A 344 -8.02 7.11 1.49
C GLY A 344 -7.54 5.79 0.86
N GLY A 345 -6.61 5.83 -0.09
CA GLY A 345 -6.05 4.65 -0.75
C GLY A 345 -6.53 4.44 -2.20
N MET A 346 -6.02 3.37 -2.80
CA MET A 346 -6.49 2.86 -4.08
C MET A 346 -7.79 2.08 -3.89
N ARG A 347 -8.63 2.06 -4.92
CA ARG A 347 -9.88 1.29 -4.92
C ARG A 347 -10.18 0.76 -6.30
N ASP A 348 -10.54 -0.51 -6.35
CA ASP A 348 -10.94 -1.20 -7.56
C ASP A 348 -12.44 -1.47 -7.60
N TYR A 349 -13.01 -1.29 -8.79
CA TYR A 349 -14.37 -1.68 -9.13
C TYR A 349 -14.32 -2.77 -10.19
N TYR A 350 -14.54 -4.01 -9.79
CA TYR A 350 -14.52 -5.19 -10.65
C TYR A 350 -15.87 -5.31 -11.36
N ILE A 351 -15.88 -5.20 -12.69
CA ILE A 351 -17.11 -5.33 -13.46
C ILE A 351 -17.47 -6.80 -13.61
N VAL A 352 -18.68 -7.13 -13.17
CA VAL A 352 -19.21 -8.49 -13.15
C VAL A 352 -20.55 -8.53 -13.87
N TYR A 353 -20.85 -9.68 -14.45
CA TYR A 353 -22.10 -9.94 -15.16
C TYR A 353 -22.87 -11.06 -14.46
N ASP A 354 -24.17 -11.17 -14.71
CA ASP A 354 -25.03 -12.23 -14.19
C ASP A 354 -26.08 -12.56 -15.24
N ASP A 355 -26.09 -13.80 -15.74
CA ASP A 355 -27.03 -14.29 -16.74
C ASP A 355 -28.15 -15.13 -16.10
N ILE A 356 -29.25 -14.46 -15.77
CA ILE A 356 -30.35 -15.01 -14.98
C ILE A 356 -31.49 -15.47 -15.88
N LYS A 357 -31.99 -16.69 -15.63
CA LYS A 357 -33.23 -17.18 -16.25
C LYS A 357 -34.46 -16.78 -15.42
N LEU A 358 -35.22 -15.79 -15.88
CA LEU A 358 -36.44 -15.32 -15.21
C LEU A 358 -37.67 -16.18 -15.51
N ALA A 359 -37.79 -16.70 -16.74
CA ALA A 359 -38.88 -17.56 -17.18
C ALA A 359 -38.38 -18.52 -18.29
N PRO A 360 -39.18 -19.51 -18.75
CA PRO A 360 -38.77 -20.42 -19.82
C PRO A 360 -38.30 -19.72 -21.10
N ASP A 361 -38.89 -18.55 -21.40
CA ASP A 361 -38.69 -17.74 -22.60
C ASP A 361 -38.03 -16.38 -22.32
N THR A 362 -37.69 -16.08 -21.06
CA THR A 362 -37.24 -14.75 -20.63
C THR A 362 -35.95 -14.85 -19.83
N TYR A 363 -34.93 -14.11 -20.25
CA TYR A 363 -33.60 -14.07 -19.66
C TYR A 363 -33.21 -12.63 -19.37
N MET A 364 -32.41 -12.43 -18.33
CA MET A 364 -31.91 -11.12 -17.94
C MET A 364 -30.41 -11.20 -17.76
N ARG A 365 -29.69 -10.31 -18.43
CA ARG A 365 -28.27 -10.06 -18.19
C ARG A 365 -28.13 -8.80 -17.33
N ARG A 366 -27.57 -8.93 -16.14
CA ARG A 366 -27.24 -7.79 -15.26
C ARG A 366 -25.75 -7.48 -15.40
N VAL A 367 -25.40 -6.21 -15.33
CA VAL A 367 -24.02 -5.75 -15.11
C VAL A 367 -23.97 -4.97 -13.81
N SER A 368 -23.03 -5.35 -12.96
CA SER A 368 -22.76 -4.75 -11.66
C SER A 368 -21.26 -4.50 -11.53
N SER A 369 -20.88 -3.79 -10.48
CA SER A 369 -19.49 -3.76 -10.02
C SER A 369 -19.38 -4.26 -8.59
N LEU A 370 -18.28 -4.94 -8.29
CA LEU A 370 -17.89 -5.32 -6.93
C LEU A 370 -16.76 -4.41 -6.43
N CYS A 371 -16.82 -4.03 -5.16
CA CYS A 371 -15.78 -3.27 -4.48
C CYS A 371 -15.69 -3.74 -3.02
N MET A 372 -14.49 -3.98 -2.53
CA MET A 372 -14.24 -4.19 -1.11
C MET A 372 -14.09 -2.84 -0.39
N GLN A 373 -14.72 -2.72 0.78
CA GLN A 373 -14.54 -1.55 1.65
C GLN A 373 -14.79 -1.91 3.12
N ASN A 374 -13.74 -1.84 3.95
CA ASN A 374 -13.79 -2.16 5.38
C ASN A 374 -14.38 -3.57 5.64
N ASP A 375 -13.76 -4.60 5.09
CA ASP A 375 -14.14 -6.01 5.29
C ASP A 375 -15.57 -6.34 4.79
N PHE A 376 -16.07 -5.54 3.84
CA PHE A 376 -17.41 -5.67 3.27
C PHE A 376 -17.36 -5.63 1.74
N ILE A 377 -17.97 -6.63 1.10
CA ILE A 377 -18.10 -6.69 -0.36
C ILE A 377 -19.39 -6.01 -0.80
N LEU A 378 -19.24 -4.88 -1.48
CA LEU A 378 -20.36 -4.11 -2.02
C LEU A 378 -20.55 -4.38 -3.51
N GLU A 379 -21.74 -4.86 -3.86
CA GLU A 379 -22.25 -4.87 -5.22
C GLU A 379 -22.97 -3.55 -5.53
N THR A 380 -22.57 -2.89 -6.61
CA THR A 380 -23.29 -1.74 -7.17
C THR A 380 -23.92 -2.13 -8.50
N PRO A 381 -25.25 -2.25 -8.60
CA PRO A 381 -25.93 -2.49 -9.86
C PRO A 381 -25.72 -1.31 -10.82
N LEU A 382 -25.39 -1.60 -12.08
CA LEU A 382 -25.10 -0.59 -13.09
C LEU A 382 -26.18 -0.54 -14.17
N ALA A 383 -26.48 -1.67 -14.80
CA ALA A 383 -27.51 -1.77 -15.83
C ALA A 383 -28.04 -3.20 -15.95
N SER A 384 -29.17 -3.37 -16.63
CA SER A 384 -29.73 -4.67 -16.97
C SER A 384 -30.28 -4.72 -18.39
N GLN A 385 -30.29 -5.90 -18.98
CA GLN A 385 -30.88 -6.19 -20.28
C GLN A 385 -31.76 -7.43 -20.17
N THR A 386 -33.06 -7.26 -20.40
CA THR A 386 -34.03 -8.37 -20.44
C THR A 386 -34.36 -8.73 -21.89
N THR A 387 -34.23 -10.02 -22.22
CA THR A 387 -34.53 -10.58 -23.54
C THR A 387 -35.63 -11.62 -23.46
N VAL A 388 -36.65 -11.49 -24.31
CA VAL A 388 -37.76 -12.43 -24.44
C VAL A 388 -37.67 -13.14 -25.80
N TYR A 389 -37.79 -14.47 -25.80
CA TYR A 389 -37.67 -15.33 -26.98
C TYR A 389 -39.01 -15.99 -27.37
N GLU A 390 -39.21 -16.27 -28.65
CA GLU A 390 -40.27 -17.16 -29.12
C GLU A 390 -39.91 -18.64 -28.89
N GLU A 391 -40.91 -19.54 -28.96
CA GLU A 391 -40.69 -21.00 -28.91
C GLU A 391 -39.72 -21.50 -29.99
N ASN A 392 -39.56 -20.77 -31.10
CA ASN A 392 -38.62 -21.10 -32.18
C ASN A 392 -37.18 -20.56 -31.94
N GLY A 393 -36.95 -19.84 -30.83
CA GLY A 393 -35.67 -19.23 -30.46
C GLY A 393 -35.42 -17.83 -31.01
N SER A 394 -36.38 -17.22 -31.73
CA SER A 394 -36.24 -15.85 -32.24
C SER A 394 -36.46 -14.83 -31.13
N VAL A 395 -35.69 -13.73 -31.12
CA VAL A 395 -35.87 -12.64 -30.16
C VAL A 395 -37.14 -11.85 -30.47
N ILE A 396 -38.05 -11.77 -29.49
CA ILE A 396 -39.28 -10.96 -29.55
C ILE A 396 -38.98 -9.53 -29.15
N GLN A 397 -38.24 -9.37 -28.05
CA GLN A 397 -38.07 -8.10 -27.38
C GLN A 397 -36.76 -8.10 -26.61
N VAL A 398 -36.03 -6.98 -26.69
CA VAL A 398 -34.89 -6.64 -25.83
C VAL A 398 -35.21 -5.31 -25.17
N VAL A 399 -35.06 -5.24 -23.86
CA VAL A 399 -35.22 -4.01 -23.06
C VAL A 399 -33.96 -3.86 -22.22
N SER A 400 -33.23 -2.77 -22.44
CA SER A 400 -32.08 -2.41 -21.61
C SER A 400 -32.40 -1.17 -20.78
N GLU A 401 -31.98 -1.15 -19.52
CA GLU A 401 -32.14 -0.02 -18.61
C GLU A 401 -30.93 0.16 -17.70
N ASP A 402 -30.64 1.41 -17.33
CA ASP A 402 -29.64 1.72 -16.31
C ASP A 402 -30.19 1.48 -14.88
N CYS A 403 -29.32 1.59 -13.88
CA CYS A 403 -29.69 1.44 -12.47
C CYS A 403 -30.70 2.49 -11.95
N ASN A 404 -31.01 3.53 -12.73
CA ASN A 404 -32.04 4.52 -12.43
C ASN A 404 -33.36 4.27 -13.19
N GLY A 405 -33.42 3.23 -14.03
CA GLY A 405 -34.58 2.88 -14.86
C GLY A 405 -34.68 3.70 -16.16
N ASN A 406 -33.61 4.35 -16.61
CA ASN A 406 -33.58 5.01 -17.91
C ASN A 406 -33.31 3.97 -19.00
N MET A 407 -34.07 4.04 -20.08
CA MET A 407 -33.89 3.16 -21.24
C MET A 407 -32.52 3.37 -21.89
N LEU A 408 -31.84 2.26 -22.20
CA LEU A 408 -30.58 2.22 -22.91
C LEU A 408 -30.75 1.55 -24.28
N THR A 409 -29.94 1.96 -25.24
CA THR A 409 -29.64 1.16 -26.42
C THR A 409 -28.73 -0.02 -26.05
N GLU A 410 -28.55 -0.98 -26.96
CA GLU A 410 -27.63 -2.11 -26.77
C GLU A 410 -26.18 -1.65 -26.62
N GLU A 411 -25.74 -0.71 -27.47
CA GLU A 411 -24.39 -0.11 -27.38
C GLU A 411 -24.18 0.66 -26.07
N GLU A 412 -25.19 1.38 -25.58
CA GLU A 412 -25.10 2.08 -24.29
C GLU A 412 -25.07 1.10 -23.11
N PHE A 413 -25.77 -0.02 -23.17
CA PHE A 413 -25.72 -1.07 -22.14
C PHE A 413 -24.33 -1.71 -22.06
N GLU A 414 -23.75 -2.10 -23.20
CA GLU A 414 -22.42 -2.71 -23.26
C GLU A 414 -21.31 -1.76 -22.74
N ASN A 415 -21.43 -0.47 -23.04
CA ASN A 415 -20.46 0.55 -22.65
C ASN A 415 -20.83 1.28 -21.34
N PHE A 416 -21.88 0.85 -20.64
CA PHE A 416 -22.38 1.56 -19.47
C PHE A 416 -21.34 1.67 -18.35
N PRO A 417 -20.58 0.60 -17.99
CA PRO A 417 -19.53 0.71 -16.96
C PRO A 417 -18.45 1.73 -17.32
N GLU A 418 -18.06 1.80 -18.60
CA GLU A 418 -17.06 2.75 -19.08
C GLU A 418 -17.54 4.19 -18.97
N THR A 419 -18.79 4.44 -19.35
CA THR A 419 -19.40 5.76 -19.21
C THR A 419 -19.54 6.15 -17.74
N TYR A 420 -20.00 5.22 -16.90
CA TYR A 420 -20.24 5.45 -15.48
C TYR A 420 -18.95 5.78 -14.73
N TYR A 421 -17.93 4.92 -14.83
CA TYR A 421 -16.66 5.09 -14.13
C TYR A 421 -15.71 6.08 -14.80
N GLY A 422 -15.78 6.23 -16.12
CA GLY A 422 -15.05 7.26 -16.86
C GLY A 422 -15.46 8.66 -16.41
N ASN A 423 -16.75 8.90 -16.16
CA ASN A 423 -17.25 10.16 -15.60
C ASN A 423 -16.77 10.41 -14.16
N MET A 424 -16.34 9.39 -13.44
CA MET A 424 -15.73 9.49 -12.10
C MET A 424 -14.21 9.67 -12.15
N GLY A 425 -13.60 9.68 -13.34
CA GLY A 425 -12.15 9.81 -13.51
C GLY A 425 -11.36 8.55 -13.17
N CYS A 426 -12.00 7.37 -13.19
CA CYS A 426 -11.31 6.10 -12.96
C CYS A 426 -10.44 5.72 -14.17
N SER A 427 -9.32 5.04 -13.91
CA SER A 427 -8.52 4.38 -14.95
C SER A 427 -9.06 2.98 -15.23
N LYS A 428 -9.13 2.58 -16.51
CA LYS A 428 -9.57 1.24 -16.92
C LYS A 428 -8.38 0.32 -17.10
N ARG A 429 -8.48 -0.92 -16.60
CA ARG A 429 -7.54 -2.01 -16.87
C ARG A 429 -8.25 -3.36 -16.92
N VAL A 430 -7.51 -4.40 -17.27
CA VAL A 430 -7.98 -5.79 -17.26
C VAL A 430 -7.11 -6.56 -16.26
N GLU A 431 -7.77 -7.27 -15.35
CA GLU A 431 -7.12 -8.14 -14.37
C GLU A 431 -7.43 -9.60 -14.69
N ALA A 432 -6.42 -10.46 -14.57
CA ALA A 432 -6.57 -11.90 -14.73
C ALA A 432 -6.87 -12.54 -13.37
N PHE A 433 -7.79 -13.50 -13.36
CA PHE A 433 -8.14 -14.30 -12.18
C PHE A 433 -7.83 -15.76 -12.44
N CYS A 434 -7.03 -16.37 -11.57
CA CYS A 434 -6.69 -17.79 -11.66
C CYS A 434 -7.69 -18.60 -10.83
N TRP A 435 -8.81 -18.96 -11.44
CA TRP A 435 -9.81 -19.82 -10.80
C TRP A 435 -9.39 -21.28 -10.82
N MET A 436 -9.39 -21.90 -9.64
CA MET A 436 -9.07 -23.32 -9.46
C MET A 436 -10.27 -24.10 -8.97
N ASP A 437 -10.43 -25.34 -9.43
CA ASP A 437 -11.43 -26.25 -8.87
C ASP A 437 -11.12 -26.54 -7.40
N VAL A 438 -12.11 -26.41 -6.52
CA VAL A 438 -11.96 -26.65 -5.07
C VAL A 438 -11.49 -28.09 -4.79
N ASN A 439 -11.86 -29.06 -5.63
CA ASN A 439 -11.40 -30.44 -5.50
C ASN A 439 -9.91 -30.62 -5.79
N SER A 440 -9.24 -29.64 -6.39
CA SER A 440 -7.78 -29.67 -6.54
C SER A 440 -7.05 -29.76 -5.20
N LEU A 441 -7.68 -29.30 -4.10
CA LEU A 441 -7.16 -29.35 -2.74
C LEU A 441 -7.50 -30.65 -1.98
N ALA A 442 -8.39 -31.48 -2.53
CA ALA A 442 -8.88 -32.67 -1.84
C ALA A 442 -7.76 -33.68 -1.59
N GLY A 443 -7.55 -34.04 -0.30
CA GLY A 443 -6.57 -35.04 0.12
C GLY A 443 -5.10 -34.58 0.07
N LYS A 444 -4.84 -33.31 -0.23
CA LYS A 444 -3.49 -32.71 -0.17
C LYS A 444 -3.06 -32.43 1.27
N SER A 445 -1.75 -32.52 1.53
CA SER A 445 -1.15 -31.97 2.76
C SER A 445 -1.24 -30.45 2.79
N ASP A 446 -0.96 -29.84 3.94
CA ASP A 446 -0.97 -28.37 4.07
C ASP A 446 0.10 -27.75 3.16
N GLU A 447 1.29 -28.36 3.07
CA GLU A 447 2.35 -27.90 2.17
C GLU A 447 1.97 -28.03 0.69
N GLU A 448 1.32 -29.14 0.30
CA GLU A 448 0.84 -29.31 -1.08
C GLU A 448 -0.30 -28.36 -1.43
N ALA A 449 -1.13 -28.01 -0.44
CA ALA A 449 -2.20 -27.04 -0.61
C ALA A 449 -1.64 -25.63 -0.82
N VAL A 450 -0.62 -25.22 -0.07
CA VAL A 450 0.06 -23.91 -0.26
C VAL A 450 0.53 -23.73 -1.70
N GLU A 451 1.10 -24.75 -2.33
CA GLU A 451 1.54 -24.67 -3.73
C GLU A 451 0.37 -24.38 -4.69
N VAL A 452 -0.80 -24.98 -4.46
CA VAL A 452 -2.01 -24.74 -5.25
C VAL A 452 -2.55 -23.32 -4.98
N LEU A 453 -2.58 -22.90 -3.72
CA LEU A 453 -3.03 -21.55 -3.36
C LEU A 453 -2.12 -20.48 -3.97
N ARG A 454 -0.80 -20.73 -4.06
CA ARG A 454 0.16 -19.84 -4.71
C ARG A 454 -0.07 -19.71 -6.21
N GLU A 455 -0.49 -20.79 -6.87
CA GLU A 455 -0.86 -20.71 -8.29
C GLU A 455 -2.19 -19.96 -8.51
N ALA A 456 -3.07 -19.91 -7.49
CA ALA A 456 -4.38 -19.27 -7.56
C ALA A 456 -4.36 -17.77 -7.21
N TYR A 457 -3.26 -17.28 -6.62
CA TYR A 457 -2.94 -15.89 -6.31
C TYR A 457 -2.10 -15.26 -7.43
#